data_AF-A0A6J8E8H3-F1
#
_entry.id   AF-A0A6J8E8H3-F1
#
_cell.length_a   1.000
_cell.length_b   1.000
_cell.length_c   1.000
_cell.angle_alpha   90.00
_cell.angle_beta   90.00
_cell.angle_gamma   90.00
#
_symmetry.space_group_name_H-M   'P 1'
#
loop_
_entity.id
_entity.type
_entity.pdbx_description
1 polymer ?
#
loop_
_entity_poly.entity_id
_entity_poly.type
_entity_poly.pdbx_seq_one_letter_code
_entity_poly.pdbx_strand_id
1 'polypeptide(L)'
;MILTSKSCPANNITLERLMAQIDRQKTIAPNTSISTINSKLMFKNNGTADWLREKTEEQKNTIIVKCRQMGEEKKQRDIRDFIKIYNEKSTIIEARIEEKELKEAKMQAEKEKIILEINNLGGKWTKLNQIYSFISTCKTKKLKINAIKAQLTYRKEVEIQKVDTNSKHLFKKSLDLPELTENLKKINTAGTIFF
;
A
#
# COMPACT_ATOMS: atom_id res chain seq x y z
N MET A 1 -31.97 -18.86 50.65
CA MET A 1 -30.70 -18.10 50.69
C MET A 1 -30.52 -17.42 49.34
N ILE A 2 -30.65 -16.09 49.28
CA ILE A 2 -30.45 -15.33 48.04
C ILE A 2 -28.96 -14.95 48.01
N LEU A 3 -28.23 -15.51 47.06
CA LEU A 3 -26.84 -15.13 46.78
C LEU A 3 -26.85 -13.73 46.16
N THR A 4 -26.66 -12.70 46.97
CA THR A 4 -26.38 -11.35 46.46
C THR A 4 -24.95 -11.35 45.92
N SER A 5 -24.81 -11.26 44.60
CA SER A 5 -23.53 -10.99 43.95
C SER A 5 -22.90 -9.75 44.59
N LYS A 6 -21.69 -9.88 45.16
CA LYS A 6 -20.89 -8.74 45.61
C LYS A 6 -20.75 -7.78 44.44
N SER A 7 -21.48 -6.67 44.50
CA SER A 7 -21.50 -5.60 43.51
C SER A 7 -20.07 -5.30 43.05
N CYS A 8 -19.85 -5.26 41.73
CA CYS A 8 -18.69 -4.56 41.18
C CYS A 8 -18.65 -3.16 41.83
N PRO A 9 -17.49 -2.64 42.29
CA PRO A 9 -17.44 -1.31 42.85
C PRO A 9 -18.07 -0.33 41.86
N ALA A 10 -19.02 0.49 42.33
CA ALA A 10 -19.76 1.47 41.52
C ALA A 10 -18.86 2.52 40.82
N ASN A 11 -17.56 2.47 41.09
CA ASN A 11 -16.53 3.35 40.57
C ASN A 11 -15.93 2.84 39.25
N ASN A 12 -16.36 1.68 38.74
CA ASN A 12 -15.97 1.23 37.40
C ASN A 12 -16.71 2.08 36.34
N ILE A 13 -16.13 3.21 35.99
CA ILE A 13 -16.62 4.04 34.88
C ILE A 13 -16.45 3.19 33.62
N THR A 14 -17.56 2.88 32.93
CA THR A 14 -17.50 2.20 31.64
C THR A 14 -16.64 3.03 30.68
N LEU A 15 -15.83 2.36 29.86
CA LEU A 15 -14.94 3.03 28.90
C LEU A 15 -15.71 4.07 28.05
N GLU A 16 -16.92 3.72 27.64
CA GLU A 16 -17.85 4.56 26.90
C GLU A 16 -18.15 5.88 27.62
N ARG A 17 -18.40 5.84 28.94
CA ARG A 17 -18.66 7.03 29.75
C ARG A 17 -17.41 7.90 29.87
N LEU A 18 -16.22 7.31 29.99
CA LEU A 18 -14.97 8.06 30.00
C LEU A 18 -14.73 8.75 28.65
N MET A 19 -14.96 8.05 27.54
CA MET A 19 -14.81 8.61 26.19
C MET A 19 -15.80 9.74 25.95
N ALA A 20 -17.07 9.58 26.34
CA ALA A 20 -18.06 10.65 26.25
C ALA A 20 -17.65 11.91 27.07
N GLN A 21 -16.98 11.73 28.21
CA GLN A 21 -16.45 12.86 28.98
C GLN A 21 -15.27 13.54 28.27
N ILE A 22 -14.38 12.77 27.65
CA ILE A 22 -13.25 13.30 26.86
C ILE A 22 -13.79 14.10 25.66
N ASP A 23 -14.71 13.52 24.90
CA ASP A 23 -15.30 14.15 23.72
C ASP A 23 -15.99 15.46 24.10
N ARG A 24 -16.82 15.45 25.14
CA ARG A 24 -17.47 16.67 25.65
C ARG A 24 -16.45 17.74 26.04
N GLN A 25 -15.37 17.37 26.75
CA GLN A 25 -14.32 18.34 27.12
C GLN A 25 -13.59 18.86 25.89
N LYS A 26 -13.39 18.04 24.86
CA LYS A 26 -12.75 18.46 23.60
C LYS A 26 -13.63 19.41 22.80
N THR A 27 -14.95 19.23 22.80
CA THR A 27 -15.90 20.19 22.21
C THR A 27 -15.86 21.54 22.91
N ILE A 28 -15.81 21.54 24.25
CA ILE A 28 -15.80 22.78 25.05
C ILE A 28 -14.44 23.49 24.99
N ALA A 29 -13.34 22.73 24.97
CA ALA A 29 -11.98 23.24 24.99
C ALA A 29 -11.13 22.61 23.88
N PRO A 30 -11.34 23.00 22.60
CA PRO A 30 -10.73 22.35 21.44
C PRO A 30 -9.20 22.48 21.43
N ASN A 31 -8.67 23.59 21.96
CA ASN A 31 -7.23 23.85 22.04
C ASN A 31 -6.53 23.10 23.19
N THR A 32 -7.28 22.42 24.06
CA THR A 32 -6.69 21.66 25.17
C THR A 32 -6.19 20.30 24.67
N SER A 33 -5.00 19.91 25.12
CA SER A 33 -4.43 18.61 24.79
C SER A 33 -5.27 17.47 25.39
N ILE A 34 -5.38 16.36 24.67
CA ILE A 34 -6.10 15.16 25.17
C ILE A 34 -5.45 14.66 26.47
N SER A 35 -4.12 14.75 26.59
CA SER A 35 -3.39 14.41 27.82
C SER A 35 -3.85 15.22 29.02
N THR A 36 -4.05 16.53 28.85
CA THR A 36 -4.55 17.42 29.91
C THR A 36 -6.00 17.06 30.29
N ILE A 37 -6.86 16.78 29.31
CA ILE A 37 -8.24 16.35 29.55
C ILE A 37 -8.26 15.04 30.34
N ASN A 38 -7.48 14.05 29.91
CA ASN A 38 -7.36 12.76 30.59
C ASN A 38 -6.83 12.92 32.01
N SER A 39 -5.79 13.74 32.19
CA SER A 39 -5.22 14.01 33.52
C SER A 39 -6.25 14.61 34.47
N LYS A 40 -7.06 15.57 34.00
CA LYS A 40 -8.15 16.17 34.78
C LYS A 40 -9.22 15.15 35.15
N LEU A 41 -9.62 14.30 34.20
CA LEU A 41 -10.63 13.26 34.45
C LEU A 41 -10.11 12.21 35.44
N MET A 42 -8.87 11.74 35.27
CA MET A 42 -8.24 10.79 36.19
C MET A 42 -8.08 11.38 37.59
N PHE A 43 -7.63 12.63 37.70
CA PHE A 43 -7.49 13.33 38.99
C PHE A 43 -8.82 13.42 39.73
N LYS A 44 -9.91 13.69 39.00
CA LYS A 44 -11.26 13.75 39.57
C LYS A 44 -11.80 12.37 39.93
N ASN A 45 -11.74 11.42 39.01
CA ASN A 45 -12.40 10.12 39.16
C ASN A 45 -11.68 9.20 40.14
N ASN A 46 -10.36 9.37 40.33
CA ASN A 46 -9.58 8.57 41.27
C ASN A 46 -9.54 9.17 42.69
N GLY A 47 -10.31 10.23 42.98
CA GLY A 47 -10.29 10.88 44.29
C GLY A 47 -8.92 11.47 44.67
N THR A 48 -8.10 11.82 43.67
CA THR A 48 -6.71 12.25 43.90
C THR A 48 -6.65 13.53 44.74
N ALA A 49 -7.67 14.40 44.63
CA ALA A 49 -7.79 15.59 45.48
C ALA A 49 -7.93 15.24 46.96
N ASP A 50 -8.81 14.29 47.29
CA ASP A 50 -9.07 13.89 48.68
C ASP A 50 -7.87 13.13 49.24
N TRP A 51 -7.29 12.22 48.46
CA TRP A 51 -6.04 11.54 48.81
C TRP A 51 -4.88 12.50 49.08
N LEU A 52 -4.76 13.59 48.31
CA LEU A 52 -3.75 14.61 48.54
C LEU A 52 -4.00 15.40 49.83
N ARG A 53 -5.26 15.65 50.20
CA ARG A 53 -5.60 16.38 51.44
C ARG A 53 -5.17 15.65 52.70
N GLU A 54 -5.17 14.32 52.68
CA GLU A 54 -4.71 13.47 53.80
C GLU A 54 -3.19 13.47 54.00
N LYS A 55 -2.42 14.10 53.10
CA LYS A 55 -0.95 14.17 53.20
C LYS A 55 -0.49 15.42 53.93
N THR A 56 0.70 15.33 54.54
CA THR A 56 1.39 16.52 55.08
C THR A 56 1.86 17.44 53.96
N GLU A 57 2.11 18.71 54.25
CA GLU A 57 2.61 19.67 53.25
C GLU A 57 3.95 19.25 52.62
N GLU A 58 4.86 18.68 53.41
CA GLU A 58 6.13 18.13 52.90
C GLU A 58 5.91 16.98 51.91
N GLN A 59 4.96 16.08 52.22
CA GLN A 59 4.61 14.96 51.35
C GLN A 59 3.97 15.47 50.05
N LYS A 60 3.03 16.43 50.14
CA LYS A 60 2.40 17.05 48.96
C LYS A 60 3.44 17.67 48.05
N ASN A 61 4.34 18.48 48.60
CA ASN A 61 5.40 19.13 47.82
C ASN A 61 6.31 18.10 47.14
N THR A 62 6.72 17.06 47.87
CA THR A 62 7.54 15.98 47.31
C THR A 62 6.83 15.26 46.16
N ILE A 63 5.53 14.96 46.32
CA ILE A 63 4.72 14.31 45.27
C ILE A 63 4.62 15.22 44.04
N ILE A 64 4.29 16.50 44.22
CA ILE A 64 4.11 17.45 43.11
C ILE A 64 5.43 17.63 42.33
N VAL A 65 6.55 17.77 43.02
CA VAL A 65 7.87 17.90 42.39
C VAL A 65 8.21 16.66 41.57
N LYS A 66 8.02 15.46 42.15
CA LYS A 66 8.24 14.19 41.43
C LYS A 66 7.33 14.06 40.20
N CYS A 67 6.04 14.39 40.33
CA CYS A 67 5.10 14.33 39.21
C CYS A 67 5.50 15.28 38.07
N ARG A 68 6.00 16.48 38.38
CA ARG A 68 6.51 17.42 37.36
C ARG A 68 7.73 16.86 36.64
N GLN A 69 8.69 16.33 37.39
CA GLN A 69 9.89 15.72 36.82
C GLN A 69 9.54 14.53 35.92
N MET A 70 8.72 13.60 36.42
CA MET A 70 8.27 12.44 35.63
C MET A 70 7.48 12.86 34.38
N GLY A 71 6.71 13.94 34.45
CA GLY A 71 5.99 14.49 33.31
C GLY A 71 6.92 14.98 32.21
N GLU A 72 7.98 15.69 32.56
CA GLU A 72 8.98 16.18 31.60
C GLU A 72 9.81 15.02 31.01
N GLU A 73 10.25 14.08 31.85
CA GLU A 73 10.96 12.87 31.38
C GLU A 73 10.11 12.04 30.41
N LYS A 74 8.81 11.91 30.70
CA LYS A 74 7.86 11.24 29.81
C LYS A 74 7.73 11.99 28.49
N LYS A 75 7.57 13.31 28.51
CA LYS A 75 7.47 14.13 27.30
C LYS A 75 8.70 13.97 26.40
N GLN A 76 9.90 13.99 26.98
CA GLN A 76 11.15 13.77 26.23
C GLN A 76 11.23 12.35 25.65
N ARG A 77 10.72 11.34 26.37
CA ARG A 77 10.63 9.98 25.85
C ARG A 77 9.64 9.89 24.69
N ASP A 78 8.44 10.43 24.85
CA ASP A 78 7.40 10.41 23.82
C ASP A 78 7.86 11.11 22.53
N ILE A 79 8.62 12.21 22.63
CA ILE A 79 9.24 12.87 21.46
C ILE A 79 10.27 11.97 20.78
N ARG A 80 11.16 11.31 21.56
CA ARG A 80 12.15 10.38 21.00
C ARG A 80 11.49 9.20 20.30
N ASP A 81 10.47 8.63 20.93
CA ASP A 81 9.71 7.51 20.37
C ASP A 81 8.96 7.93 19.10
N PHE A 82 8.39 9.13 19.09
CA PHE A 82 7.75 9.70 17.90
C PHE A 82 8.74 9.83 16.74
N ILE A 83 9.91 10.42 16.96
CA ILE A 83 10.94 10.59 15.93
C ILE A 83 11.40 9.22 15.41
N LYS A 84 11.63 8.26 16.32
CA LYS A 84 12.01 6.90 15.94
C LYS A 84 10.97 6.23 15.05
N ILE A 85 9.71 6.23 15.46
CA ILE A 85 8.59 5.64 14.70
C ILE A 85 8.43 6.35 13.35
N TYR A 86 8.57 7.67 13.32
CA TYR A 86 8.47 8.45 12.09
C TYR A 86 9.57 8.04 11.10
N ASN A 87 10.82 7.97 11.55
CA ASN A 87 11.95 7.58 10.72
C ASN A 87 11.81 6.14 10.21
N GLU A 88 11.40 5.20 11.06
CA GLU A 88 11.13 3.81 10.67
C GLU A 88 10.03 3.72 9.59
N LYS A 89 8.99 4.55 9.68
CA LYS A 89 7.95 4.61 8.65
C LYS A 89 8.46 5.21 7.35
N SER A 90 9.28 6.26 7.41
CA SER A 90 9.86 6.90 6.22
C SER A 90 10.71 5.91 5.45
N THR A 91 11.61 5.18 6.11
CA THR A 91 12.49 4.21 5.45
C THR A 91 11.72 3.06 4.80
N ILE A 92 10.62 2.59 5.42
CA ILE A 92 9.73 1.58 4.82
C ILE A 92 9.04 2.12 3.56
N ILE A 93 8.60 3.37 3.58
CA ILE A 93 7.94 4.00 2.43
C ILE A 93 8.94 4.21 1.29
N GLU A 94 10.13 4.73 1.60
CA GLU A 94 11.22 4.93 0.64
C GLU A 94 11.61 3.60 -0.01
N ALA A 95 11.84 2.55 0.77
CA ALA A 95 12.16 1.23 0.23
C ALA A 95 11.07 0.66 -0.70
N ARG A 96 9.79 0.92 -0.39
CA ARG A 96 8.67 0.51 -1.26
C ARG A 96 8.63 1.30 -2.57
N ILE A 97 8.95 2.60 -2.53
CA ILE A 97 9.03 3.44 -3.72
C ILE A 97 10.17 2.94 -4.60
N GLU A 98 11.37 2.73 -4.03
CA GLU A 98 12.53 2.21 -4.74
C GLU A 98 12.25 0.82 -5.36
N GLU A 99 11.60 -0.08 -4.62
CA GLU A 99 11.25 -1.41 -5.16
C GLU A 99 10.28 -1.29 -6.34
N LYS A 100 9.32 -0.37 -6.26
CA LYS A 100 8.36 -0.10 -7.33
C LYS A 100 9.06 0.50 -8.55
N GLU A 101 9.90 1.50 -8.36
CA GLU A 101 10.68 2.13 -9.43
C GLU A 101 11.62 1.13 -10.10
N LEU A 102 12.30 0.26 -9.34
CA LEU A 102 13.15 -0.78 -9.89
C LEU A 102 12.35 -1.80 -10.73
N LYS A 103 11.16 -2.18 -10.26
CA LYS A 103 10.26 -3.06 -11.03
C LYS A 103 9.78 -2.38 -12.31
N GLU A 104 9.38 -1.12 -12.23
CA GLU A 104 8.95 -0.33 -13.39
C GLU A 104 10.08 -0.15 -14.40
N ALA A 105 11.29 0.17 -13.94
CA ALA A 105 12.48 0.28 -14.78
C ALA A 105 12.83 -1.05 -15.47
N LYS A 106 12.74 -2.18 -14.75
CA LYS A 106 12.94 -3.52 -15.35
C LYS A 106 11.89 -3.83 -16.41
N MET A 107 10.61 -3.60 -16.11
CA MET A 107 9.53 -3.79 -17.07
C MET A 107 9.70 -2.89 -18.30
N GLN A 108 10.11 -1.64 -18.10
CA GLN A 108 10.35 -0.69 -19.18
C GLN A 108 11.53 -1.13 -20.05
N ALA A 109 12.65 -1.55 -19.46
CA ALA A 109 13.81 -2.07 -20.18
C ALA A 109 13.47 -3.35 -20.97
N GLU A 110 12.61 -4.23 -20.44
CA GLU A 110 12.11 -5.39 -21.17
C GLU A 110 11.24 -4.98 -22.36
N LYS A 111 10.33 -4.01 -22.19
CA LYS A 111 9.52 -3.46 -23.29
C LYS A 111 10.39 -2.84 -24.38
N GLU A 112 11.42 -2.09 -24.01
CA GLU A 112 12.37 -1.49 -24.95
C GLU A 112 13.12 -2.53 -25.78
N LYS A 113 13.55 -3.65 -25.15
CA LYS A 113 14.14 -4.78 -25.88
C LYS A 113 13.18 -5.37 -26.91
N ILE A 114 11.91 -5.54 -26.54
CA ILE A 114 10.88 -6.05 -27.46
C ILE A 114 10.62 -5.06 -28.60
N ILE A 115 10.57 -3.76 -28.32
CA ILE A 115 10.42 -2.70 -29.34
C ILE A 115 11.60 -2.73 -30.32
N LEU A 116 12.83 -2.82 -29.82
CA LEU A 116 14.04 -2.92 -30.65
C LEU A 116 14.02 -4.18 -31.53
N GLU A 117 13.62 -5.33 -30.98
CA GLU A 117 13.48 -6.57 -31.75
C GLU A 117 12.48 -6.42 -32.90
N ILE A 118 11.35 -5.75 -32.66
CA ILE A 118 10.34 -5.47 -33.70
C ILE A 118 10.86 -4.48 -34.75
N ASN A 119 11.56 -3.43 -34.33
CA ASN A 119 12.14 -2.47 -35.26
C ASN A 119 13.17 -3.14 -36.19
N ASN A 120 13.98 -4.06 -35.66
CA ASN A 120 14.91 -4.87 -36.46
C ASN A 120 14.20 -5.80 -37.46
N LEU A 121 12.95 -6.18 -37.17
CA LEU A 121 12.07 -6.96 -38.06
C LEU A 121 11.26 -6.08 -39.03
N GLY A 122 11.64 -4.81 -39.23
CA GLY A 122 10.95 -3.89 -40.12
C GLY A 122 9.70 -3.26 -39.51
N GLY A 123 9.57 -3.27 -38.18
CA GLY A 123 8.48 -2.66 -37.45
C GLY A 123 7.24 -3.57 -37.28
N LYS A 124 6.17 -2.98 -36.78
CA LYS A 124 4.90 -3.67 -36.52
C LYS A 124 4.20 -4.03 -37.84
N TRP A 125 3.77 -5.28 -37.98
CA TRP A 125 3.02 -5.74 -39.15
C TRP A 125 1.51 -5.56 -38.95
N THR A 126 0.93 -4.51 -39.51
CA THR A 126 -0.51 -4.20 -39.37
C THR A 126 -1.36 -4.87 -40.44
N LYS A 127 -0.87 -4.98 -41.68
CA LYS A 127 -1.63 -5.56 -42.79
C LYS A 127 -1.24 -7.02 -43.04
N LEU A 128 -2.20 -7.83 -43.49
CA LEU A 128 -1.97 -9.23 -43.87
C LEU A 128 -0.85 -9.38 -44.91
N ASN A 129 -0.81 -8.49 -45.90
CA ASN A 129 0.20 -8.50 -46.96
C ASN A 129 1.63 -8.34 -46.39
N GLN A 130 1.80 -7.56 -45.31
CA GLN A 130 3.09 -7.37 -44.65
C GLN A 130 3.56 -8.65 -43.94
N ILE A 131 2.62 -9.39 -43.33
CA ILE A 131 2.90 -10.69 -42.71
C ILE A 131 3.42 -11.66 -43.77
N TYR A 132 2.71 -11.77 -44.90
CA TYR A 132 3.10 -12.67 -45.98
C TYR A 132 4.43 -12.29 -46.61
N SER A 133 4.65 -11.00 -46.89
CA SER A 133 5.89 -10.52 -47.49
C SER A 133 7.11 -10.78 -46.59
N PHE A 134 6.99 -10.58 -45.28
CA PHE A 134 8.11 -10.85 -44.36
C PHE A 134 8.35 -12.36 -44.18
N ILE A 135 7.29 -13.16 -44.08
CA ILE A 135 7.41 -14.62 -43.98
C ILE A 135 8.05 -15.21 -45.24
N SER A 136 7.81 -14.65 -46.43
CA SER A 136 8.49 -15.08 -47.66
C SER A 136 9.97 -14.71 -47.69
N THR A 137 10.37 -13.60 -47.08
CA THR A 137 11.77 -13.13 -47.05
C THR A 137 12.63 -13.94 -46.07
N CYS A 138 12.03 -14.52 -45.02
CA CYS A 138 12.75 -15.36 -44.06
C CYS A 138 13.16 -16.71 -44.67
N LYS A 139 14.47 -17.01 -44.69
CA LYS A 139 15.02 -18.23 -45.31
C LYS A 139 14.74 -19.53 -44.56
N THR A 140 14.60 -19.49 -43.22
CA THR A 140 14.46 -20.71 -42.40
C THR A 140 13.14 -20.74 -41.62
N LYS A 141 12.59 -21.95 -41.40
CA LYS A 141 11.38 -22.15 -40.57
C LYS A 141 11.55 -21.56 -39.17
N LYS A 142 12.76 -21.69 -38.59
CA LYS A 142 13.10 -21.14 -37.27
C LYS A 142 12.99 -19.61 -37.22
N LEU A 143 13.50 -18.90 -38.23
CA LEU A 143 13.40 -17.44 -38.31
C LEU A 143 11.95 -16.99 -38.49
N LYS A 144 11.15 -17.70 -39.30
CA LYS A 144 9.71 -17.42 -39.47
C LYS A 144 8.96 -17.52 -38.14
N ILE A 145 9.19 -18.59 -37.39
CA ILE A 145 8.56 -18.80 -36.07
C ILE A 145 8.98 -17.70 -35.10
N ASN A 146 10.27 -17.37 -35.04
CA ASN A 146 10.77 -16.34 -34.12
C ASN A 146 10.20 -14.96 -34.45
N ALA A 147 10.15 -14.57 -35.73
CA ALA A 147 9.61 -13.28 -36.14
C ALA A 147 8.12 -13.13 -35.78
N ILE A 148 7.31 -14.19 -36.00
CA ILE A 148 5.90 -14.17 -35.61
C ILE A 148 5.74 -14.16 -34.08
N LYS A 149 6.58 -14.91 -33.34
CA LYS A 149 6.57 -14.88 -31.87
C LYS A 149 6.94 -13.50 -31.31
N ALA A 150 7.92 -12.82 -31.90
CA ALA A 150 8.27 -11.45 -31.53
C ALA A 150 7.07 -10.52 -31.74
N GLN A 151 6.40 -10.61 -32.90
CA GLN A 151 5.19 -9.82 -33.22
C GLN A 151 4.03 -10.07 -32.25
N LEU A 152 3.82 -11.32 -31.82
CA LEU A 152 2.81 -11.66 -30.81
C LEU A 152 3.20 -11.14 -29.42
N THR A 153 4.48 -11.26 -29.05
CA THR A 153 5.00 -10.81 -27.75
C THR A 153 4.89 -9.30 -27.61
N TYR A 154 5.22 -8.55 -28.67
CA TYR A 154 5.05 -7.09 -28.70
C TYR A 154 3.61 -6.65 -28.44
N ARG A 155 2.63 -7.25 -29.12
CA ARG A 155 1.21 -6.90 -28.93
C ARG A 155 0.71 -7.22 -27.52
N LYS A 156 1.25 -8.28 -26.91
CA LYS A 156 0.90 -8.70 -25.56
C LYS A 156 1.51 -7.81 -24.49
N GLU A 157 2.81 -7.56 -24.57
CA GLU A 157 3.59 -6.93 -23.48
C GLU A 157 3.71 -5.40 -23.65
N VAL A 158 3.73 -4.88 -24.89
CA VAL A 158 3.92 -3.44 -25.17
C VAL A 158 2.59 -2.74 -25.42
N GLU A 159 1.75 -3.28 -26.31
CA GLU A 159 0.46 -2.63 -26.66
C GLU A 159 -0.65 -2.92 -25.65
N ILE A 160 -0.43 -3.86 -24.72
CA ILE A 160 -1.41 -4.27 -23.70
C ILE A 160 -2.79 -4.45 -24.34
N GLN A 161 -2.85 -5.09 -25.51
CA GLN A 161 -4.14 -5.48 -26.06
C GLN A 161 -4.81 -6.35 -25.02
N LYS A 162 -5.94 -5.90 -24.47
CA LYS A 162 -6.67 -6.60 -23.40
C LYS A 162 -6.97 -8.00 -23.91
N VAL A 163 -6.13 -8.96 -23.51
CA VAL A 163 -6.33 -10.36 -23.84
C VAL A 163 -7.46 -10.80 -22.95
N ASP A 164 -8.68 -10.84 -23.51
CA ASP A 164 -9.79 -11.53 -22.85
C ASP A 164 -9.33 -12.90 -22.37
N THR A 165 -9.88 -13.39 -21.26
CA THR A 165 -9.54 -14.71 -20.70
C THR A 165 -9.61 -15.82 -21.75
N ASN A 166 -10.49 -15.66 -22.74
CA ASN A 166 -10.67 -16.55 -23.90
C ASN A 166 -9.53 -16.46 -24.92
N SER A 167 -8.79 -15.37 -25.01
CA SER A 167 -7.75 -15.10 -26.02
C SER A 167 -6.33 -15.48 -25.57
N LYS A 168 -6.16 -15.97 -24.33
CA LYS A 168 -4.84 -16.40 -23.80
C LYS A 168 -4.20 -17.53 -24.61
N HIS A 169 -5.00 -18.37 -25.26
CA HIS A 169 -4.51 -19.46 -26.11
C HIS A 169 -3.74 -18.95 -27.34
N LEU A 170 -3.99 -17.72 -27.80
CA LEU A 170 -3.37 -17.11 -28.98
C LEU A 170 -1.87 -16.83 -28.81
N PHE A 171 -1.39 -16.75 -27.56
CA PHE A 171 -0.01 -16.40 -27.21
C PHE A 171 0.81 -17.59 -26.67
N LYS A 172 0.35 -18.83 -26.84
CA LYS A 172 1.07 -20.03 -26.38
C LYS A 172 2.38 -20.24 -27.16
N LYS A 173 3.48 -20.48 -26.43
CA LYS A 173 4.84 -20.63 -27.00
C LYS A 173 5.07 -21.94 -27.79
N SER A 174 4.22 -22.96 -27.60
CA SER A 174 4.37 -24.31 -28.18
C SER A 174 3.67 -24.51 -29.53
N LEU A 175 3.08 -23.45 -30.10
CA LEU A 175 2.29 -23.54 -31.33
C LEU A 175 3.20 -23.64 -32.57
N ASP A 176 2.68 -24.33 -33.59
CA ASP A 176 3.38 -24.53 -34.85
C ASP A 176 3.22 -23.31 -35.77
N LEU A 177 4.05 -23.19 -36.82
CA LEU A 177 4.09 -21.99 -37.68
C LEU A 177 2.71 -21.57 -38.27
N PRO A 178 1.85 -22.49 -38.76
CA PRO A 178 0.54 -22.14 -39.29
C PRO A 178 -0.38 -21.53 -38.23
N GLU A 179 -0.42 -22.12 -37.04
CA GLU A 179 -1.24 -21.67 -35.91
C GLU A 179 -0.80 -20.28 -35.41
N LEU A 180 0.52 -20.06 -35.30
CA LEU A 180 1.07 -18.75 -34.93
C LEU A 180 0.71 -17.66 -35.94
N THR A 181 0.76 -18.01 -37.23
CA THR A 181 0.37 -17.09 -38.31
C THR A 181 -1.11 -16.76 -38.23
N GLU A 182 -1.97 -17.76 -38.01
CA GLU A 182 -3.41 -17.56 -37.87
C GLU A 182 -3.76 -16.71 -36.64
N ASN A 183 -3.10 -16.94 -35.51
CA ASN A 183 -3.29 -16.14 -34.30
C ASN A 183 -2.92 -14.67 -34.52
N LEU A 184 -1.81 -14.42 -35.20
CA LEU A 184 -1.39 -13.06 -35.56
C LEU A 184 -2.42 -12.37 -36.46
N LYS A 185 -3.04 -13.10 -37.41
CA LYS A 185 -4.13 -12.59 -38.24
C LYS A 185 -5.35 -12.22 -37.43
N LYS A 186 -5.82 -13.14 -36.56
CA LYS A 186 -6.99 -12.93 -35.69
C LYS A 186 -6.84 -11.67 -34.85
N ILE A 187 -5.64 -11.44 -34.31
CA ILE A 187 -5.31 -10.25 -33.53
C ILE A 187 -5.33 -8.98 -34.38
N ASN A 188 -4.76 -9.01 -35.60
CA ASN A 188 -4.80 -7.85 -36.49
C ASN A 188 -6.22 -7.50 -36.96
N THR A 189 -7.09 -8.50 -37.15
CA THR A 189 -8.50 -8.25 -37.48
C THR A 189 -9.31 -7.74 -36.28
N ALA A 190 -9.02 -8.23 -35.07
CA ALA A 190 -9.70 -7.79 -33.85
C ALA A 190 -9.30 -6.38 -33.40
N GLY A 191 -8.05 -5.97 -33.64
CA GLY A 191 -7.54 -4.64 -33.29
C GLY A 191 -7.99 -3.48 -34.20
N THR A 192 -8.99 -3.71 -35.07
CA THR A 192 -9.61 -2.64 -35.89
C THR A 192 -10.81 -2.00 -35.17
N ILE A 193 -11.13 -2.43 -33.95
CA ILE A 193 -12.19 -1.87 -33.12
C ILE A 193 -11.53 -1.39 -31.83
N PHE A 194 -11.92 -0.21 -31.36
CA PHE A 194 -11.43 0.56 -30.21
C PHE A 194 -10.36 1.62 -30.54
N PHE A 195 -10.92 2.81 -30.86
CA PHE A 195 -10.32 4.13 -30.66
C PHE A 195 -10.03 4.39 -29.18
#